data_AF-A0A3B8RUI8-F1
#
_entry.id   AF-A0A3B8RUI8-F1
#
_cell.length_a   1.000
_cell.length_b   1.000
_cell.length_c   1.000
_cell.angle_alpha   90.00
_cell.angle_beta   90.00
_cell.angle_gamma   90.00
#
_symmetry.space_group_name_H-M   'P 1'
#
loop_
_entity.id
_entity.type
_entity.pdbx_description
1 polymer ?
#
loop_
_entity_poly.entity_id
_entity_poly.type
_entity_poly.pdbx_seq_one_letter_code
_entity_poly.pdbx_strand_id
1 'polypeptide(L)'
;MAGKAALFLVVGFSLIFLAIGKNFGGLSTRAVDNLTDYYAETVAHDIAAAGANMASNRIYFDPTWTAGYNNLSYQNGILNVSVEILPPVIKNIRQITSTGTVKRLSNLGILEDV
;
A
#
# COMPACT_ATOMS: atom_id res chain seq x y z
N MET A 1 -28.43 38.67 -37.14
CA MET A 1 -28.48 37.26 -36.68
C MET A 1 -27.18 36.75 -36.05
N ALA A 2 -26.00 37.29 -36.40
CA ALA A 2 -24.69 36.82 -35.89
C ALA A 2 -24.54 36.83 -34.35
N GLY A 3 -25.08 37.83 -33.64
CA GLY A 3 -24.96 37.91 -32.17
C GLY A 3 -25.68 36.78 -31.42
N LYS A 4 -26.78 36.24 -31.95
CA LYS A 4 -27.48 35.08 -31.35
C LYS A 4 -26.68 33.79 -31.52
N ALA A 5 -26.01 33.62 -32.66
CA ALA A 5 -25.13 32.47 -32.90
C ALA A 5 -23.88 32.51 -31.99
N ALA A 6 -23.31 33.69 -31.75
CA ALA A 6 -22.19 33.86 -30.84
C ALA A 6 -22.56 33.48 -29.38
N LEU A 7 -23.77 33.79 -28.93
CA LEU A 7 -24.27 33.39 -27.61
C LEU A 7 -24.36 31.86 -27.45
N PHE A 8 -24.90 31.16 -28.45
CA PHE A 8 -24.95 29.70 -28.43
C PHE A 8 -23.55 29.07 -28.40
N LEU A 9 -22.60 29.68 -29.10
CA LEU A 9 -21.21 29.22 -29.10
C LEU A 9 -20.58 29.36 -27.71
N VAL A 10 -20.73 30.51 -27.05
CA VAL A 10 -20.17 30.74 -25.71
C VAL A 10 -20.80 29.78 -24.68
N VAL A 11 -22.11 29.59 -24.71
CA VAL A 11 -22.80 28.66 -23.80
C VAL A 11 -22.37 27.22 -24.07
N GLY A 12 -22.27 26.83 -25.35
CA GLY A 12 -21.81 25.50 -25.74
C GLY A 12 -20.41 25.18 -25.21
N PHE A 13 -19.45 26.08 -25.42
CA PHE A 13 -18.10 25.92 -24.88
C PHE A 13 -18.07 25.90 -23.35
N SER A 14 -18.88 26.74 -22.70
CA SER A 14 -18.95 26.78 -21.23
C SER A 14 -19.44 25.45 -20.64
N LEU A 15 -20.45 24.82 -21.26
CA LEU A 15 -20.96 23.52 -20.83
C LEU A 15 -19.94 22.40 -21.06
N ILE A 16 -19.20 22.45 -22.16
CA ILE A 16 -18.13 21.48 -22.45
C ILE A 16 -17.02 21.60 -21.39
N PHE A 17 -16.56 22.82 -21.10
CA PHE A 17 -15.54 23.04 -20.07
C PHE A 17 -16.02 22.65 -18.67
N LEU A 18 -17.29 22.87 -18.33
CA LEU A 18 -17.87 22.40 -17.07
C LEU A 18 -17.85 20.87 -16.98
N ALA A 19 -18.26 20.19 -18.04
CA ALA A 19 -18.24 18.72 -18.09
C ALA A 19 -16.82 18.18 -17.96
N ILE A 20 -15.86 18.77 -18.67
CA ILE A 20 -14.44 18.41 -18.56
C ILE A 20 -13.94 18.65 -17.14
N GLY A 21 -14.17 19.83 -16.56
CA GLY A 21 -13.71 20.19 -15.22
C GLY A 21 -14.23 19.23 -14.14
N LYS A 22 -15.51 18.84 -14.20
CA LYS A 22 -16.09 17.86 -13.28
C LYS A 22 -15.42 16.47 -13.40
N ASN A 23 -15.19 16.01 -14.63
CA ASN A 23 -14.54 14.72 -14.87
C ASN A 23 -13.06 14.74 -14.45
N PHE A 24 -12.35 15.85 -14.71
CA PHE A 24 -10.95 16.01 -14.37
C PHE A 24 -10.75 16.04 -12.85
N GLY A 25 -11.61 16.77 -12.11
CA GLY A 25 -11.59 16.76 -10.65
C GLY A 25 -11.73 15.35 -10.07
N GLY A 26 -12.70 14.57 -10.57
CA GLY A 26 -12.88 13.18 -10.14
C GLY A 26 -11.74 12.23 -10.54
N LEU A 27 -11.06 12.49 -11.66
CA LEU A 27 -9.85 11.76 -12.04
C LEU A 27 -8.67 12.10 -11.14
N SER A 28 -8.45 13.39 -10.83
CA SER A 28 -7.37 13.84 -9.96
C SER A 28 -7.50 13.26 -8.55
N THR A 29 -8.69 13.27 -7.95
CA THR A 29 -8.89 12.67 -6.62
C THR A 29 -8.57 11.18 -6.62
N ARG A 30 -9.09 10.42 -7.59
CA ARG A 30 -8.79 8.98 -7.70
C ARG A 30 -7.31 8.69 -7.96
N ALA A 31 -6.62 9.57 -8.69
CA ALA A 31 -5.20 9.41 -8.92
C ALA A 31 -4.39 9.59 -7.61
N VAL A 32 -4.79 10.54 -6.76
CA VAL A 32 -4.19 10.75 -5.44
C VAL A 32 -4.49 9.58 -4.49
N ASP A 33 -5.73 9.07 -4.49
CA ASP A 33 -6.11 7.90 -3.71
C ASP A 33 -5.24 6.69 -4.10
N ASN A 34 -5.13 6.40 -5.40
CA ASN A 34 -4.31 5.30 -5.90
C ASN A 34 -2.82 5.47 -5.56
N LEU A 35 -2.29 6.70 -5.61
CA LEU A 35 -0.91 7.00 -5.19
C LEU A 35 -0.69 6.71 -3.71
N THR A 36 -1.67 7.04 -2.87
CA THR A 36 -1.62 6.79 -1.43
C THR A 36 -1.68 5.30 -1.12
N ASP A 37 -2.56 4.56 -1.82
CA ASP A 37 -2.66 3.10 -1.70
C ASP A 37 -1.35 2.41 -2.11
N TYR A 38 -0.76 2.82 -3.24
CA TYR A 38 0.51 2.28 -3.70
C TYR A 38 1.66 2.55 -2.73
N TYR A 39 1.68 3.75 -2.14
CA TYR A 39 2.66 4.09 -1.11
C TYR A 39 2.52 3.20 0.13
N ALA A 40 1.29 3.02 0.64
CA ALA A 40 1.03 2.17 1.80
C ALA A 40 1.45 0.71 1.55
N GLU A 41 1.10 0.16 0.38
CA GLU A 41 1.50 -1.19 -0.04
C GLU A 41 3.03 -1.33 -0.13
N THR A 42 3.70 -0.32 -0.69
CA THR A 42 5.17 -0.32 -0.79
C THR A 42 5.81 -0.35 0.59
N VAL A 43 5.31 0.46 1.54
CA VAL A 43 5.82 0.47 2.92
C VAL A 43 5.54 -0.87 3.60
N ALA A 44 4.36 -1.45 3.45
CA ALA A 44 4.04 -2.77 4.01
C ALA A 44 4.97 -3.87 3.47
N HIS A 45 5.25 -3.83 2.16
CA HIS A 45 6.21 -4.71 1.50
C HIS A 45 7.63 -4.54 2.05
N ASP A 46 8.11 -3.30 2.18
CA ASP A 46 9.44 -3.02 2.71
C ASP A 46 9.59 -3.46 4.17
N ILE A 47 8.54 -3.29 4.99
CA ILE A 47 8.49 -3.82 6.36
C ILE A 47 8.60 -5.35 6.33
N ALA A 48 7.82 -6.03 5.49
CA ALA A 48 7.86 -7.48 5.37
C ALA A 48 9.26 -7.96 4.92
N ALA A 49 9.87 -7.33 3.93
CA ALA A 49 11.22 -7.64 3.46
C ALA A 49 12.27 -7.42 4.56
N ALA A 50 12.17 -6.32 5.32
CA ALA A 50 13.03 -6.06 6.47
C ALA A 50 12.90 -7.15 7.54
N GLY A 51 11.68 -7.60 7.86
CA GLY A 51 11.44 -8.68 8.82
C GLY A 51 12.03 -10.02 8.39
N ALA A 52 11.94 -10.37 7.10
CA ALA A 52 12.58 -11.56 6.56
C ALA A 52 14.11 -11.49 6.69
N ASN A 53 14.70 -10.33 6.41
CA ASN A 53 16.14 -10.10 6.58
C ASN A 53 16.57 -10.18 8.05
N MET A 54 15.78 -9.60 8.97
CA MET A 54 16.04 -9.67 10.41
C MET A 54 16.00 -11.12 10.92
N ALA A 55 14.98 -11.89 10.54
CA ALA A 55 14.88 -13.30 10.91
C ALA A 55 16.01 -14.13 10.30
N SER A 56 16.38 -13.89 9.04
CA SER A 56 17.50 -14.56 8.39
C SER A 56 18.82 -14.30 9.12
N ASN A 57 19.06 -13.06 9.54
CA ASN A 57 20.23 -12.69 10.33
C ASN A 57 20.22 -13.38 11.70
N ARG A 58 19.04 -13.47 12.34
CA ARG A 58 18.92 -14.17 13.63
C ARG A 58 19.21 -15.66 13.50
N ILE A 59 18.71 -16.31 12.45
CA ILE A 59 18.98 -17.72 12.15
C ILE A 59 20.46 -17.95 11.80
N TYR A 60 21.12 -16.99 11.16
CA TYR A 60 22.55 -17.09 10.87
C TYR A 60 23.38 -17.18 12.15
N PHE A 61 23.07 -16.39 13.18
CA PHE A 61 23.75 -16.44 14.47
C PHE A 61 23.30 -17.58 15.38
N ASP A 62 22.00 -17.91 15.37
CA ASP A 62 21.41 -19.03 16.10
C ASP A 62 20.58 -19.90 15.13
N PRO A 63 21.20 -20.95 14.54
CA PRO A 63 20.54 -21.82 13.58
C PRO A 63 19.37 -22.61 14.17
N THR A 64 19.15 -22.59 15.48
CA THR A 64 18.03 -23.28 16.12
C THR A 64 16.82 -22.37 16.34
N TRP A 65 16.99 -21.05 16.21
CA TRP A 65 15.96 -20.07 16.50
C TRP A 65 14.70 -20.22 15.62
N THR A 66 13.54 -20.34 16.28
CA THR A 66 12.21 -20.47 15.65
C THR A 66 11.16 -19.53 16.24
N ALA A 67 11.54 -18.66 17.17
CA ALA A 67 10.56 -17.86 17.92
C ALA A 67 9.83 -16.82 17.05
N GLY A 68 10.48 -16.31 16.00
CA GLY A 68 9.92 -15.26 15.16
C GLY A 68 9.80 -13.91 15.88
N TYR A 69 9.01 -13.01 15.30
CA TYR A 69 8.64 -11.71 15.86
C TYR A 69 7.12 -11.58 15.84
N ASN A 70 6.53 -11.09 16.93
CA ASN A 70 5.09 -10.89 17.04
C ASN A 70 4.81 -9.42 17.40
N ASN A 71 4.01 -8.76 16.57
CA ASN A 71 3.57 -7.38 16.71
C ASN A 71 4.70 -6.38 17.02
N LEU A 72 5.83 -6.52 16.33
CA LEU A 72 6.94 -5.59 16.49
C LEU A 72 6.62 -4.27 15.80
N SER A 73 6.63 -3.15 16.53
CA SER A 73 6.45 -1.83 15.90
C SER A 73 7.67 -1.50 15.06
N TYR A 74 7.46 -1.24 13.77
CA TYR A 74 8.52 -0.94 12.82
C TYR A 74 8.03 0.02 11.73
N GLN A 75 8.76 1.11 11.50
CA GLN A 75 8.44 2.14 10.49
C GLN A 75 6.96 2.56 10.48
N ASN A 76 6.40 2.89 11.66
CA ASN A 76 4.99 3.30 11.81
C ASN A 76 3.95 2.23 11.44
N GLY A 77 4.37 0.99 11.21
CA GLY A 77 3.54 -0.19 11.03
C GLY A 77 3.83 -1.28 12.07
N ILE A 78 3.28 -2.45 11.81
CA ILE A 78 3.45 -3.66 12.62
C ILE A 78 4.13 -4.73 11.78
N LEU A 79 5.15 -5.35 12.32
CA LEU A 79 5.86 -6.47 11.72
C LEU A 79 5.56 -7.76 12.48
N ASN A 80 5.21 -8.80 11.73
CA ASN A 80 5.05 -10.17 12.21
C ASN A 80 5.93 -11.10 11.38
N VAL A 81 6.68 -11.97 12.03
CA VAL A 81 7.53 -12.96 11.36
C VAL A 81 7.38 -14.31 12.04
N SER A 82 7.06 -15.35 11.27
CA SER A 82 7.08 -16.73 11.73
C SER A 82 8.18 -17.52 11.04
N VAL A 83 8.73 -18.52 11.75
CA VAL A 83 9.77 -19.41 11.24
C VAL A 83 9.33 -20.84 11.44
N GLU A 84 9.27 -21.59 10.36
CA GLU A 84 8.84 -22.99 10.34
C GLU A 84 9.91 -23.88 9.73
N ILE A 85 10.05 -25.10 10.25
CA ILE A 85 10.96 -26.11 9.68
C ILE A 85 10.16 -26.98 8.72
N LEU A 86 10.52 -26.96 7.44
CA LEU A 86 9.81 -27.71 6.41
C LEU A 86 10.09 -29.22 6.53
N PRO A 87 9.05 -30.07 6.44
CA PRO A 87 9.25 -31.50 6.30
C PRO A 87 9.79 -31.86 4.89
N PRO A 88 10.65 -32.88 4.75
CA PRO A 88 11.22 -33.71 5.81
C PRO A 88 12.41 -33.04 6.53
N VAL A 89 12.41 -33.10 7.87
CA VAL A 89 13.32 -32.38 8.80
C VAL A 89 14.81 -32.67 8.56
N ILE A 90 15.13 -33.79 7.90
CA ILE A 90 16.49 -34.21 7.52
C ILE A 90 17.24 -33.17 6.68
N LYS A 91 16.52 -32.31 5.93
CA LYS A 91 17.14 -31.25 5.13
C LYS A 91 17.31 -29.91 5.89
N ASN A 92 16.77 -29.80 7.12
CA ASN A 92 16.79 -28.60 7.97
C ASN A 92 16.48 -27.29 7.21
N ILE A 93 15.54 -27.35 6.27
CA ILE A 93 15.11 -26.18 5.49
C ILE A 93 14.16 -25.38 6.37
N ARG A 94 14.46 -24.09 6.54
CA ARG A 94 13.64 -23.16 7.31
C ARG A 94 12.89 -22.24 6.36
N GLN A 95 11.58 -22.17 6.53
CA GLN A 95 10.73 -21.20 5.87
C GLN A 95 10.52 -20.02 6.81
N ILE A 96 10.77 -18.81 6.31
CA ILE A 96 10.48 -17.56 7.02
C ILE A 96 9.28 -16.94 6.33
N THR A 97 8.22 -16.70 7.08
CA THR A 97 7.04 -15.95 6.62
C THR A 97 7.02 -14.61 7.34
N SER A 98 7.07 -13.51 6.59
CA SER A 98 7.11 -12.16 7.14
C SER A 98 5.94 -11.35 6.59
N THR A 99 5.21 -10.69 7.49
CA THR A 99 4.03 -9.88 7.19
C THR A 99 4.22 -8.50 7.81
N GLY A 100 4.19 -7.47 6.97
CA GLY A 100 4.10 -6.08 7.39
C GLY A 100 2.66 -5.60 7.29
N THR A 101 2.21 -4.81 8.26
CA THR A 101 0.89 -4.18 8.25
C THR A 101 1.06 -2.69 8.49
N VAL A 102 0.41 -1.88 7.66
CA VAL A 102 0.47 -0.42 7.72
C VAL A 102 -0.94 0.15 7.78
N LYS A 103 -1.13 1.20 8.57
CA LYS A 103 -2.42 1.89 8.63
C LYS A 103 -2.53 2.89 7.50
N ARG A 104 -3.57 2.75 6.69
CA ARG A 104 -3.92 3.70 5.64
C ARG A 104 -4.99 4.68 6.12
N LEU A 105 -4.79 5.96 5.84
CA LEU A 105 -5.86 6.96 5.95
C LEU A 105 -6.83 6.80 4.78
N SER A 106 -8.06 6.38 5.06
CA SER A 106 -9.12 6.41 4.06
C SER A 106 -9.72 7.82 3.92
N ASN A 107 -10.44 8.06 2.82
CA ASN A 107 -11.19 9.30 2.57
C ASN A 107 -12.26 9.64 3.64
N LEU A 108 -12.53 8.71 4.57
CA LEU A 108 -13.44 8.89 5.71
C LEU A 108 -12.71 9.21 7.03
N GLY A 109 -11.37 9.35 7.00
CA GLY A 109 -10.56 9.58 8.20
C GLY A 109 -10.44 8.36 9.12
N ILE A 110 -10.93 7.19 8.69
CA ILE A 110 -10.77 5.92 9.39
C ILE A 110 -9.48 5.24 8.95
N LEU A 111 -8.74 4.72 9.93
CA LEU A 111 -7.52 3.94 9.70
C LEU A 111 -7.93 2.51 9.33
N GLU A 112 -7.57 2.09 8.13
CA GLU A 112 -7.74 0.71 7.67
C GLU A 112 -6.38 0.00 7.64
N ASP A 113 -6.34 -1.24 8.10
CA ASP A 113 -5.14 -2.06 8.07
C ASP A 113 -4.93 -2.59 6.64
N VAL A 114 -3.73 -2.35 6.10
CA VAL A 114 -3.23 -2.86 4.82
C VAL A 114 -2.08 -3.83 5.09
#